data_AF-A0A179SJ37-F1
#
_entry.id   AF-A0A179SJ37-F1
#
_cell.length_a   1.000
_cell.length_b   1.000
_cell.length_c   1.000
_cell.angle_alpha   90.00
_cell.angle_beta   90.00
_cell.angle_gamma   90.00
#
_symmetry.space_group_name_H-M   'P 1'
#
loop_
_entity.id
_entity.type
_entity.pdbx_description
1 polymer ?
#
loop_
_entity_poly.entity_id
_entity_poly.type
_entity_poly.pdbx_seq_one_letter_code
_entity_poly.pdbx_strand_id
1 'polypeptide(L)' 'MTTSAQWQRTLDAVVDLAEDIARIAPDCADRAMQIVRLIRAVDPPPHIAGARDLDPDEDLDELEVGIGPLHRGPAPDVV' A
#
# COMPACT_ATOMS: atom_id res chain seq x y z
N MET A 1 -9.94 -1.89 6.20
CA MET A 1 -8.61 -1.25 6.08
C MET A 1 -8.00 -1.76 4.80
N THR A 2 -7.67 -0.89 3.85
CA THR A 2 -7.02 -1.27 2.60
C THR A 2 -5.52 -1.32 2.83
N THR A 3 -4.90 -2.47 2.59
CA THR A 3 -3.43 -2.58 2.62
C THR A 3 -2.84 -1.85 1.42
N SER A 4 -1.59 -1.42 1.52
CA SER A 4 -0.89 -0.69 0.44
C SER A 4 -0.80 -1.50 -0.85
N ALA A 5 -0.66 -2.83 -0.74
CA ALA A 5 -0.69 -3.74 -1.88
C ALA A 5 -2.07 -3.85 -2.53
N GLN A 6 -3.15 -3.84 -1.74
CA GLN A 6 -4.52 -3.81 -2.27
C GLN A 6 -4.83 -2.47 -2.93
N TRP A 7 -4.34 -1.37 -2.36
CA TRP A 7 -4.47 -0.03 -2.93
C TRP A 7 -3.79 0.05 -4.31
N GLN A 8 -2.53 -0.38 -4.42
CA GLN A 8 -1.80 -0.35 -5.70
C GLN A 8 -2.50 -1.20 -6.77
N ARG A 9 -2.87 -2.44 -6.44
CA ARG A 9 -3.62 -3.31 -7.36
C ARG A 9 -4.93 -2.70 -7.84
N THR A 10 -5.62 -1.96 -6.97
CA THR A 10 -6.85 -1.26 -7.34
C THR A 10 -6.56 -0.13 -8.33
N LEU A 11 -5.52 0.67 -8.10
CA LEU A 11 -5.15 1.75 -9.01
C LEU A 11 -4.71 1.22 -10.38
N ASP A 12 -3.92 0.14 -10.42
CA ASP A 12 -3.49 -0.49 -11.66
C ASP A 12 -4.70 -0.98 -12.47
N ALA A 13 -5.67 -1.62 -11.83
CA ALA A 13 -6.90 -2.07 -12.49
C ALA A 13 -7.73 -0.91 -13.07
N VAL A 14 -7.74 0.26 -12.41
CA VAL A 14 -8.45 1.45 -12.93
C VAL A 14 -7.70 2.05 -14.12
N VAL A 15 -6.37 2.02 -14.13
CA VAL A 15 -5.56 2.45 -15.28
C VAL A 15 -5.83 1.56 -16.48
N ASP A 16 -5.80 0.24 -16.31
CA ASP A 16 -6.10 -0.73 -17.38
C ASP A 16 -7.49 -0.48 -17.98
N LEU A 17 -8.50 -0.25 -17.14
CA LEU A 17 -9.85 0.06 -17.59
C LEU A 17 -9.92 1.38 -18.37
N ALA A 18 -9.19 2.41 -17.94
CA ALA A 18 -9.15 3.68 -18.65
C ALA A 18 -8.51 3.53 -20.03
N GLU A 19 -7.42 2.76 -20.14
CA GLU A 19 -6.76 2.48 -21.42
C GLU A 19 -7.66 1.65 -22.36
N ASP A 20 -8.38 0.66 -21.82
CA ASP A 20 -9.40 -0.10 -22.55
C ASP A 20 -10.50 0.82 -23.11
N ILE A 21 -11.00 1.76 -22.29
CA ILE A 21 -12.02 2.74 -22.72
C ILE A 21 -11.47 3.62 -23.84
N ALA A 22 -10.24 4.14 -23.72
CA ALA A 22 -9.63 4.98 -24.74
C ALA A 22 -9.46 4.25 -26.08
N ARG A 23 -9.20 2.94 -26.04
CA ARG A 23 -9.07 2.09 -27.24
C ARG A 23 -10.41 1.84 -27.93
N ILE A 24 -11.46 1.56 -27.16
CA ILE A 24 -12.79 1.20 -27.69
C ILE A 24 -13.59 2.45 -28.09
N ALA A 25 -13.44 3.55 -27.35
CA ALA A 25 -14.16 4.80 -27.54
C ALA A 25 -13.16 5.96 -27.68
N PRO A 26 -12.69 6.26 -28.91
CA PRO A 26 -11.69 7.32 -29.15
C PRO A 26 -12.18 8.71 -28.72
N ASP A 27 -13.50 8.97 -28.79
CA ASP A 27 -14.10 10.23 -28.30
C ASP A 27 -13.93 10.43 -26.78
N CYS A 28 -13.68 9.35 -26.04
CA CYS A 28 -13.44 9.35 -24.60
C CYS A 28 -11.96 9.32 -24.23
N ALA A 29 -11.04 9.17 -25.20
CA ALA A 29 -9.62 8.95 -24.94
C ALA A 29 -8.99 10.06 -24.09
N ASP A 30 -9.31 11.32 -24.34
CA ASP A 30 -8.79 12.45 -23.55
C ASP A 30 -9.22 12.38 -22.09
N ARG A 31 -10.49 12.03 -21.84
CA ARG A 31 -11.03 11.87 -20.48
C ARG A 31 -10.45 10.65 -19.78
N ALA A 32 -10.26 9.55 -20.49
CA ALA A 32 -9.59 8.36 -19.98
C ALA A 32 -8.14 8.68 -19.56
N MET A 33 -7.40 9.41 -20.39
CA MET A 33 -6.04 9.85 -20.05
C MET A 33 -6.03 10.84 -18.88
N GLN A 34 -7.07 11.66 -18.72
CA GLN A 34 -7.23 12.51 -17.53
C GLN A 34 -7.40 11.67 -16.26
N ILE A 35 -8.17 10.57 -16.31
CA ILE A 35 -8.32 9.63 -15.19
C ILE A 35 -6.98 9.02 -14.81
N VAL A 36 -6.18 8.55 -15.79
CA VAL A 36 -4.84 8.00 -15.55
C VAL A 36 -3.93 9.01 -14.85
N ARG A 37 -3.96 10.29 -15.28
CA ARG A 37 -3.16 11.35 -14.63
C ARG A 37 -3.59 11.59 -13.19
N LEU A 38 -4.90 11.59 -12.92
CA LEU A 38 -5.43 11.77 -11.56
C LEU A 38 -5.00 10.64 -10.64
N ILE A 39 -5.11 9.39 -11.11
CA ILE A 39 -4.70 8.19 -10.35
C ILE A 39 -3.24 8.25 -9.96
N ARG A 40 -2.36 8.63 -10.90
CA ARG A 40 -0.92 8.77 -10.64
C ARG A 40 -0.56 9.88 -9.65
N ALA A 41 -1.50 10.79 -9.37
CA ALA A 41 -1.33 11.86 -8.39
C ALA A 41 -1.91 11.49 -7.01
N VAL A 42 -2.51 10.30 -6.85
CA VAL A 42 -3.04 9.83 -5.56
C VAL A 42 -1.91 9.22 -4.73
N ASP A 43 -1.73 9.72 -3.52
CA ASP A 43 -0.77 9.19 -2.57
C ASP A 43 -1.24 7.85 -1.97
N PRO A 44 -0.31 6.92 -1.68
CA PRO A 44 -0.63 5.68 -0.99
C PRO A 44 -1.19 5.95 0.42
N PRO A 45 -2.07 5.08 0.93
CA PRO A 45 -2.54 5.19 2.31
C PRO A 45 -1.35 5.08 3.28
N PRO A 46 -1.37 5.81 4.41
CA PRO A 46 -0.30 5.76 5.40
C PRO A 46 -0.11 4.31 5.87
N HIS A 47 1.09 3.77 5.67
CA HIS A 47 1.44 2.45 6.17
C HIS A 47 1.36 2.48 7.69
N ILE A 48 0.39 1.77 8.27
CA ILE A 48 0.37 1.52 9.71
C ILE A 48 1.49 0.50 9.98
N ALA A 49 2.71 1.00 10.16
CA ALA A 49 3.87 0.24 10.62
C ALA A 49 3.54 -0.32 12.02
N GLY A 50 2.97 -1.52 12.07
CA GLY A 50 2.47 -2.14 13.30
C GLY A 50 1.46 -3.24 13.05
N ALA A 51 0.77 -3.23 11.90
CA ALA A 51 0.09 -4.42 11.41
C ALA A 51 1.14 -5.28 10.70
N ARG A 52 1.75 -6.21 11.44
CA ARG A 52 2.50 -7.34 10.88
C ARG A 52 1.71 -7.87 9.68
N ASP A 53 2.29 -7.73 8.49
CA ASP A 53 1.89 -8.50 7.31
C ASP A 53 2.03 -9.97 7.71
N LEU A 54 0.94 -10.56 8.17
CA LEU A 54 0.79 -11.99 8.20
C LEU A 54 0.32 -12.34 6.80
N ASP A 55 1.29 -12.46 5.91
CA ASP A 55 1.12 -13.15 4.64
C ASP A 55 0.62 -14.57 4.98
N PRO A 56 -0.58 -14.98 4.55
CA PRO A 56 -1.11 -16.31 4.89
C PRO A 56 -0.46 -17.45 4.09
N ASP A 57 0.51 -17.16 3.22
CA ASP A 57 1.14 -18.13 2.30
C ASP A 57 2.64 -18.37 2.54
N GLU A 58 3.21 -17.91 3.67
CA GLU A 58 4.56 -18.33 4.09
C GLU A 58 4.46 -19.42 5.15
N ASP A 59 4.93 -20.61 4.76
CA ASP A 59 4.96 -21.85 5.51
C ASP A 59 5.28 -21.67 7.01
N LEU A 60 4.46 -22.32 7.84
CA LEU A 60 4.60 -22.43 9.28
C LEU A 60 5.78 -23.34 9.67
N ASP A 61 7.00 -23.02 9.26
CA ASP A 61 8.21 -23.70 9.76
C ASP A 61 9.33 -22.69 10.06
N GLU A 62 9.70 -22.65 11.34
CA GLU A 62 10.89 -22.02 11.90
C GLU A 62 11.02 -20.49 11.81
N LEU A 63 10.45 -19.79 12.81
CA LEU A 63 11.25 -18.73 13.45
C LEU A 63 11.11 -18.77 14.97
N GLU A 64 11.95 -19.64 15.52
CA GLU A 64 12.37 -19.70 16.91
C GLU A 64 12.77 -18.31 17.43
N VAL A 65 12.12 -17.91 18.53
CA VAL A 65 12.61 -17.10 19.65
C VAL A 65 13.72 -16.07 19.37
N GLY A 66 13.36 -14.79 19.45
CA GLY A 66 14.31 -13.67 19.54
C GLY A 66 13.75 -12.51 20.35
N ILE A 67 13.60 -12.69 21.67
CA ILE A 67 13.34 -11.59 22.61
C ILE A 67 14.61 -10.73 22.67
N GLY A 68 14.61 -9.59 21.96
CA GLY A 68 15.65 -8.55 22.03
C GLY A 68 15.23 -7.40 22.97
N PRO A 69 16.17 -6.75 23.67
CA PRO A 69 15.91 -6.14 24.98
C PRO A 69 15.13 -4.83 24.91
N LEU A 70 14.19 -4.68 25.85
CA LEU A 70 13.56 -3.43 26.24
C LEU A 70 14.64 -2.37 26.49
N HIS A 71 14.75 -1.38 25.60
CA HIS A 71 15.51 -0.16 25.84
C HIS A 71 14.89 0.58 27.02
N ARG A 72 15.40 0.30 28.21
CA ARG A 72 15.14 1.03 29.45
C ARG A 72 15.89 2.36 29.36
N GLY A 73 15.21 3.41 28.90
CA GLY A 73 15.74 4.78 28.98
C GLY A 73 15.90 5.22 30.45
N PRO A 74 17.00 5.88 30.82
CA PRO A 74 17.17 6.43 32.16
C PRO A 74 16.38 7.74 32.31
N ALA A 75 15.40 7.76 33.22
CA ALA A 75 15.11 8.95 34.03
C ALA A 75 16.08 8.91 35.22
N PRO A 76 16.75 10.01 35.60
CA PRO A 76 16.17 11.03 36.52
C PRO A 76 16.81 12.43 36.28
N ASP A 77 16.60 13.53 37.00
CA ASP A 77 15.88 13.88 38.23
C ASP A 77 15.56 15.40 38.17
N VAL A 78 14.54 15.82 38.90
CA VAL A 78 14.17 17.22 39.13
C VAL A 78 15.04 17.76 40.27
N VAL A 79 15.68 18.92 40.08
CA VAL A 79 16.20 19.75 41.18
C VAL A 79 15.70 21.19 41.01
#